data_AF-A0A9P0BS52-F1
#
_entry.id   AF-A0A9P0BS52-F1
#
_cell.length_a   1.000
_cell.length_b   1.000
_cell.length_c   1.000
_cell.angle_alpha   90.00
_cell.angle_beta   90.00
_cell.angle_gamma   90.00
#
_symmetry.space_group_name_H-M   'P 1'
#
loop_
_entity.id
_entity.type
_entity.pdbx_description
1 polymer ?
#
loop_
_entity_poly.entity_id
_entity_poly.type
_entity_poly.pdbx_seq_one_letter_code
_entity_poly.pdbx_strand_id
1 'polypeptide(L)'
;MRKVQGNDSFQRMNYLYQISKDMADKNPILSAYYGNLIIGVAKKTVLKVHPDIKRQLCKKCRCFLVHNVTANMKIKKKNKSKTVELQCSTCGAKRSFPAKTDKDYRVWVEKPDAVVEVIH
;
A
#
# COMPACT_ATOMS: atom_id res chain seq x y z
N MET A 1 27.34 -1.98 -8.81
CA MET A 1 25.99 -1.67 -8.29
C MET A 1 26.09 -0.48 -7.34
N ARG A 2 25.40 0.64 -7.62
CA ARG A 2 25.49 1.85 -6.80
C ARG A 2 24.85 1.58 -5.43
N LYS A 3 25.54 1.88 -4.33
CA LYS A 3 25.02 1.68 -2.98
C LYS A 3 24.00 2.77 -2.66
N VAL A 4 22.72 2.41 -2.68
CA VAL A 4 21.63 3.29 -2.20
C VAL A 4 21.58 3.21 -0.68
N GLN A 5 21.49 4.35 -0.01
CA GLN A 5 21.31 4.37 1.44
C GLN A 5 20.02 3.61 1.80
N GLY A 6 20.15 2.62 2.69
CA GLY A 6 19.02 1.79 3.11
C GLY A 6 18.62 0.68 2.12
N ASN A 7 19.46 0.36 1.13
CA ASN A 7 19.19 -0.70 0.14
C ASN A 7 18.74 -2.02 0.79
N ASP A 8 19.47 -2.53 1.78
CA ASP A 8 19.15 -3.78 2.48
C ASP A 8 17.77 -3.70 3.16
N SER A 9 17.40 -2.54 3.68
CA SER A 9 16.09 -2.31 4.29
C SER A 9 14.99 -2.26 3.23
N PHE A 10 15.24 -1.66 2.07
CA PHE A 10 14.31 -1.71 0.93
C PHE A 10 14.12 -3.13 0.41
N GLN A 11 15.19 -3.91 0.27
CA GLN A 11 15.13 -5.31 -0.12
C GLN A 11 14.34 -6.15 0.90
N ARG A 12 14.60 -5.95 2.20
CA ARG A 12 13.84 -6.60 3.27
C ARG A 12 12.36 -6.24 3.23
N MET A 13 12.02 -4.96 3.06
CA MET A 13 10.63 -4.53 2.94
C MET A 13 9.95 -5.12 1.70
N ASN A 14 10.66 -5.20 0.57
CA ASN A 14 10.15 -5.80 -0.67
C ASN A 14 9.85 -7.30 -0.46
N TYR A 15 10.77 -8.05 0.15
CA TYR A 15 10.58 -9.46 0.46
C TYR A 15 9.36 -9.69 1.36
N LEU A 16 9.24 -8.92 2.46
CA LEU A 16 8.10 -9.00 3.36
C LEU A 16 6.77 -8.62 2.67
N TYR A 17 6.81 -7.66 1.75
CA TYR A 17 5.66 -7.26 0.95
C TYR A 17 5.18 -8.39 0.04
N GLN A 18 6.10 -9.09 -0.64
CA GLN A 18 5.77 -10.22 -1.50
C GLN A 18 5.15 -11.38 -0.71
N ILE A 19 5.71 -11.72 0.45
CA ILE A 19 5.14 -12.76 1.32
C ILE A 19 3.77 -12.33 1.86
N SER A 20 3.62 -11.08 2.29
CA SER A 20 2.34 -10.56 2.79
C SER A 20 1.24 -10.68 1.74
N LYS A 21 1.58 -10.46 0.45
CA LYS A 21 0.67 -10.63 -0.69
C LYS A 21 0.28 -12.10 -0.91
N ASP A 22 1.24 -13.02 -0.95
CA ASP A 22 0.97 -14.46 -1.15
C ASP A 22 0.15 -15.06 0.01
N MET A 23 0.42 -14.61 1.23
CA MET A 23 -0.27 -15.07 2.43
C MET A 23 -1.67 -14.47 2.59
N ALA A 24 -2.03 -13.44 1.82
CA ALA A 24 -3.32 -12.75 1.97
C ALA A 24 -4.51 -13.70 1.77
N ASP A 25 -4.41 -14.59 0.80
CA ASP A 25 -5.45 -15.57 0.45
C ASP A 25 -5.43 -16.78 1.40
N LYS A 26 -4.24 -17.26 1.75
CA LYS A 26 -4.05 -18.47 2.58
C LYS A 26 -4.34 -18.21 4.06
N ASN A 27 -3.79 -17.13 4.61
CA ASN A 27 -3.92 -16.78 6.02
C ASN A 27 -3.82 -15.25 6.22
N PRO A 28 -4.96 -14.56 6.32
CA PRO A 28 -4.99 -13.09 6.44
C PRO A 28 -4.34 -12.57 7.73
N ILE A 29 -4.25 -13.40 8.78
CA ILE A 29 -3.58 -13.04 10.04
C ILE A 29 -2.06 -13.01 9.84
N LEU A 30 -1.50 -14.00 9.13
CA LEU A 30 -0.08 -13.99 8.76
C LEU A 30 0.24 -12.85 7.80
N SER A 31 -0.63 -12.58 6.81
CA SER A 31 -0.48 -11.41 5.94
C SER A 31 -0.39 -10.10 6.73
N ALA A 32 -1.26 -9.94 7.75
CA ALA A 32 -1.24 -8.80 8.67
C ALA A 32 0.06 -8.72 9.49
N TYR A 33 0.57 -9.86 9.98
CA TYR A 33 1.84 -9.92 10.69
C TYR A 33 3.00 -9.39 9.83
N TYR A 34 3.15 -9.90 8.60
CA TYR A 34 4.17 -9.41 7.67
C TYR A 34 3.97 -7.93 7.32
N GLY A 35 2.72 -7.49 7.14
CA GLY A 35 2.39 -6.08 6.95
C GLY A 35 2.85 -5.17 8.10
N ASN A 36 2.73 -5.64 9.35
CA ASN A 36 3.27 -4.92 10.51
C ASN A 36 4.79 -4.88 10.51
N LEU A 37 5.46 -5.97 10.10
CA LEU A 37 6.92 -6.00 9.98
C LEU A 37 7.44 -5.00 8.96
N ILE A 38 6.81 -4.88 7.78
CA ILE A 38 7.18 -3.88 6.75
C ILE A 38 7.20 -2.48 7.36
N ILE A 39 6.15 -2.14 8.10
CA ILE A 39 5.98 -0.82 8.71
C ILE A 39 6.94 -0.63 9.88
N GLY A 40 7.21 -1.68 10.64
CA GLY A 40 8.22 -1.66 11.70
C GLY A 40 9.62 -1.37 11.16
N VAL A 41 10.02 -2.05 10.08
CA VAL A 41 11.29 -1.80 9.38
C VAL A 41 11.34 -0.37 8.85
N ALA A 42 10.30 0.08 8.14
CA ALA A 42 10.23 1.44 7.61
C ALA A 42 10.37 2.52 8.69
N LYS A 43 9.69 2.35 9.84
CA LYS A 43 9.77 3.28 10.97
C LYS A 43 11.16 3.29 11.61
N LYS A 44 11.74 2.11 11.88
CA LYS A 44 13.07 2.00 12.49
C LYS A 44 14.18 2.60 11.63
N THR A 45 14.05 2.48 10.31
CA THR A 45 15.05 2.94 9.34
C THR A 45 14.74 4.33 8.78
N VAL A 46 13.65 4.96 9.23
CA VAL A 46 13.18 6.28 8.77
C VAL A 46 12.98 6.33 7.24
N LEU A 47 12.60 5.20 6.64
CA LEU A 47 12.37 5.08 5.21
C LEU A 47 10.91 5.38 4.85
N LYS A 48 10.71 6.14 3.78
CA LYS A 48 9.37 6.43 3.25
C LYS A 48 8.90 5.30 2.34
N VAL A 49 7.75 4.71 2.68
CA VAL A 49 7.09 3.69 1.86
C VAL A 49 6.29 4.34 0.74
N HIS A 50 6.34 3.76 -0.46
CA HIS A 50 5.57 4.20 -1.64
C HIS A 50 4.06 4.30 -1.33
N PRO A 51 3.35 5.34 -1.82
CA PRO A 51 1.91 5.47 -1.62
C PRO A 51 1.12 4.22 -2.03
N ASP A 52 1.49 3.53 -3.10
CA ASP A 52 0.75 2.34 -3.56
C ASP A 52 0.87 1.15 -2.62
N ILE A 53 2.06 0.87 -2.10
CA ILE A 53 2.25 -0.14 -1.06
C ILE A 53 1.39 0.21 0.16
N LYS A 54 1.38 1.48 0.57
CA LYS A 54 0.51 1.94 1.68
C LYS A 54 -0.97 1.82 1.35
N ARG A 55 -1.40 1.96 0.09
CA ARG A 55 -2.81 1.81 -0.35
C ARG A 55 -3.26 0.35 -0.31
N GLN A 56 -2.36 -0.59 -0.60
CA GLN A 56 -2.60 -2.03 -0.57
C GLN A 56 -2.57 -2.63 0.83
N LEU A 57 -2.06 -1.92 1.85
CA LEU A 57 -2.08 -2.39 3.23
C LEU A 57 -3.25 -1.76 4.02
N CYS A 58 -3.90 -2.56 4.85
CA CYS A 58 -4.94 -2.08 5.75
C CYS A 58 -4.38 -1.04 6.73
N LYS A 59 -5.06 0.09 6.92
CA LYS A 59 -4.61 1.15 7.84
C LYS A 59 -4.51 0.71 9.31
N LYS A 60 -5.29 -0.29 9.72
CA LYS A 60 -5.38 -0.79 11.10
C LYS A 60 -4.52 -2.04 11.29
N CYS A 61 -4.92 -3.18 10.73
CA CYS A 61 -4.23 -4.46 10.94
C CYS A 61 -3.01 -4.67 10.02
N ARG A 62 -2.82 -3.86 8.98
CA ARG A 62 -1.78 -4.04 7.94
C ARG A 62 -1.91 -5.31 7.09
N CYS A 63 -3.05 -6.01 7.13
CA CYS A 63 -3.35 -7.09 6.18
C CYS A 63 -3.29 -6.54 4.74
N PHE A 64 -2.74 -7.33 3.82
CA PHE A 64 -2.74 -7.01 2.40
C PHE A 64 -4.17 -7.05 1.86
N LEU A 65 -4.57 -6.01 1.14
CA LEU A 65 -5.93 -5.81 0.63
C LEU A 65 -6.00 -6.31 -0.82
N VAL A 66 -6.46 -7.55 -0.98
CA VAL A 66 -6.78 -8.18 -2.26
C VAL A 66 -8.28 -8.06 -2.49
N HIS A 67 -8.66 -7.56 -3.67
CA HIS A 67 -10.06 -7.40 -4.04
C HIS A 67 -10.79 -8.74 -4.00
N ASN A 68 -11.97 -8.76 -3.37
CA ASN A 68 -12.85 -9.93 -3.20
C ASN A 68 -12.28 -11.09 -2.36
N VAL A 69 -11.10 -10.94 -1.76
CA VAL A 69 -10.50 -11.94 -0.86
C VAL A 69 -10.40 -11.37 0.56
N THR A 70 -9.49 -10.42 0.77
CA THR A 70 -9.26 -9.76 2.08
C THR A 70 -9.85 -8.35 2.16
N ALA A 71 -10.37 -7.84 1.04
CA ALA A 71 -10.94 -6.51 0.96
C ALA A 71 -12.15 -6.45 0.01
N ASN A 72 -13.20 -5.77 0.47
CA ASN A 72 -14.35 -5.40 -0.34
C ASN A 72 -14.15 -3.99 -0.88
N MET A 73 -14.15 -3.84 -2.21
CA MET A 73 -14.09 -2.53 -2.86
C MET A 73 -15.46 -2.15 -3.38
N LYS A 74 -15.91 -0.92 -3.07
CA LYS A 74 -17.19 -0.37 -3.52
C LYS A 74 -16.98 1.03 -4.07
N ILE A 75 -17.58 1.32 -5.22
CA ILE A 75 -17.61 2.68 -5.76
C ILE A 75 -18.87 3.36 -5.21
N LYS A 76 -18.69 4.41 -4.41
CA LYS A 76 -19.78 5.26 -3.91
C LYS A 76 -19.87 6.52 -4.74
N LYS A 77 -21.08 6.86 -5.17
CA LYS A 77 -21.40 8.14 -5.80
C LYS A 77 -22.24 8.96 -4.83
N LYS A 78 -21.72 10.11 -4.40
CA LYS A 78 -22.49 11.10 -3.61
C LYS A 78 -22.43 12.42 -4.36
N ASN A 79 -23.58 12.89 -4.84
CA ASN A 79 -23.71 14.07 -5.69
C ASN A 79 -22.77 14.00 -6.92
N LYS A 80 -21.95 15.02 -7.14
CA LYS A 80 -20.92 15.11 -8.19
C LYS A 80 -19.57 14.45 -7.79
N SER A 81 -19.51 13.72 -6.68
CA SER A 81 -18.28 13.06 -6.21
C SER A 81 -18.38 11.54 -6.32
N LYS A 82 -17.38 10.94 -6.97
CA LYS A 82 -17.16 9.49 -7.02
C LYS A 82 -16.00 9.15 -6.10
N THR A 83 -16.17 8.11 -5.29
CA THR A 83 -15.18 7.67 -4.31
C THR A 83 -15.09 6.16 -4.31
N VAL A 84 -13.88 5.62 -4.36
CA VAL A 84 -13.60 4.19 -4.18
C VAL A 84 -13.39 3.94 -2.70
N GLU A 85 -14.30 3.20 -2.06
CA GLU A 85 -14.17 2.74 -0.68
C GLU A 85 -13.65 1.31 -0.66
N LEU A 86 -12.60 1.09 0.12
CA LEU A 86 -11.99 -0.20 0.37
C LEU A 86 -12.21 -0.55 1.84
N GLN A 87 -12.86 -1.69 2.10
CA GLN A 87 -13.14 -2.20 3.44
C GLN A 87 -12.40 -3.52 3.65
N CYS A 88 -11.55 -3.58 4.68
CA CYS A 88 -10.88 -4.81 5.08
C CYS A 88 -11.90 -5.82 5.65
N SER A 89 -11.92 -7.05 5.14
CA SER A 89 -12.79 -8.12 5.67
C SER A 89 -12.31 -8.64 7.02
N THR A 90 -11.00 -8.57 7.30
CA THR A 90 -10.40 -9.07 8.55
C THR A 90 -10.70 -8.17 9.76
N CYS A 91 -10.59 -6.85 9.64
CA CYS A 91 -10.71 -5.93 10.78
C CYS A 91 -11.79 -4.83 10.62
N GLY A 92 -12.52 -4.83 9.51
CA GLY A 92 -13.60 -3.88 9.22
C GLY A 92 -13.17 -2.45 8.90
N ALA A 93 -11.86 -2.13 8.90
CA ALA A 93 -11.38 -0.78 8.66
C ALA A 93 -11.66 -0.36 7.21
N LYS A 94 -12.17 0.87 7.06
CA LYS A 94 -12.50 1.47 5.75
C LYS A 94 -11.49 2.54 5.35
N ARG A 95 -11.19 2.61 4.06
CA ARG A 95 -10.38 3.66 3.44
C ARG A 95 -11.02 4.09 2.14
N SER A 96 -11.09 5.39 1.90
CA SER A 96 -11.71 5.95 0.71
C SER A 96 -10.69 6.74 -0.12
N PHE A 97 -10.83 6.64 -1.44
CA PHE A 97 -10.02 7.39 -2.41
C PHE A 97 -10.94 8.12 -3.39
N PRO A 98 -10.70 9.42 -3.66
CA PRO A 98 -11.46 10.12 -4.69
C PRO A 98 -11.19 9.49 -6.06
N ALA A 99 -12.25 9.31 -6.85
CA ALA A 99 -12.20 8.73 -8.20
C ALA A 99 -12.82 9.69 -9.21
N LYS A 100 -12.42 10.96 -9.14
CA LYS A 100 -12.81 12.01 -10.09
C LYS A 100 -11.81 12.03 -11.25
N THR A 101 -12.31 12.25 -12.45
CA THR A 101 -11.50 12.31 -13.69
C THR A 101 -11.26 13.75 -14.14
N ASP A 102 -11.82 14.73 -13.44
CA ASP A 102 -11.95 16.13 -13.86
C ASP A 102 -10.61 16.90 -13.79
N LYS A 103 -9.63 16.40 -13.03
CA LYS A 103 -8.32 17.02 -12.80
C LYS A 103 -7.23 15.96 -12.72
N ASP A 104 -5.99 16.38 -12.85
CA ASP A 104 -4.83 15.54 -12.56
C ASP A 104 -4.71 15.32 -11.05
N TYR A 105 -4.99 14.09 -10.60
CA TYR A 105 -4.90 13.66 -9.20
C TYR A 105 -3.68 12.77 -8.92
N ARG A 106 -2.68 12.76 -9.81
CA ARG A 106 -1.45 12.00 -9.61
C ARG A 106 -0.74 12.41 -8.32
N VAL A 107 -0.20 11.43 -7.60
CA VAL A 107 0.62 11.69 -6.41
C VAL A 107 1.95 12.29 -6.84
N TRP A 108 2.59 13.11 -5.99
CA TRP A 108 3.90 13.72 -6.30
C TRP A 108 4.91 12.71 -6.86
N VAL A 109 5.00 11.52 -6.26
CA VAL A 109 5.94 10.45 -6.64
C VAL A 109 5.67 9.90 -8.05
N GLU A 110 4.46 10.06 -8.59
CA GLU A 110 4.08 9.61 -9.94
C GLU A 110 4.40 10.65 -11.03
N LYS A 111 4.82 11.87 -10.64
CA LYS A 111 5.20 12.91 -11.59
C LYS A 111 6.64 12.70 -12.06
N PRO A 112 6.96 12.94 -13.35
CA PRO A 112 8.31 12.79 -13.87
C PRO A 112 9.32 13.68 -13.12
N ASP A 113 8.90 14.89 -12.73
CA ASP A 113 9.72 15.86 -12.00
C ASP A 113 10.17 15.37 -10.59
N ALA A 114 9.51 14.35 -10.04
CA ALA A 114 9.86 13.78 -8.75
C ALA A 114 10.97 12.74 -8.84
N VAL A 115 11.32 12.27 -10.04
CA VAL A 115 12.37 11.27 -10.27
C VAL A 115 13.71 11.98 -10.32
N VAL A 116 14.53 11.75 -9.29
CA VAL A 116 15.89 12.31 -9.22
C VAL A 116 16.87 11.46 -10.04
N GLU A 117 16.79 10.13 -9.89
CA GLU A 117 17.64 9.18 -10.60
C GLU A 117 16.90 7.84 -10.79
N VAL A 118 17.12 7.19 -11.93
CA VAL A 118 16.67 5.81 -12.19
C VAL A 118 17.88 4.89 -12.05
N ILE A 119 17.77 3.91 -11.16
CA ILE A 119 18.85 2.94 -10.92
C ILE A 119 18.56 1.72 -11.79
N HIS A 120 19.46 1.45 -12.75
CA HIS A 120 19.46 0.25 -13.58
C HIS A 120 20.18 -0.92 -12.91
#